data_AF-A0A1H6M7D3-F1
#
_entry.id   AF-A0A1H6M7D3-F1
#
_cell.length_a   1.000
_cell.length_b   1.000
_cell.length_c   1.000
_cell.angle_alpha   90.00
_cell.angle_beta   90.00
_cell.angle_gamma   90.00
#
_symmetry.space_group_name_H-M   'P 1'
#
loop_
_entity.id
_entity.type
_entity.pdbx_description
1 polymer ?
#
loop_
_entity_poly.entity_id
_entity_poly.type
_entity_poly.pdbx_seq_one_letter_code
_entity_poly.pdbx_strand_id
1 'polypeptide(L)'
;QLILPYLKDCPFSSEINCIMKHIYLFPNKLKIPALVVFLIALVLIILHYSDITTEINATVFVFASDTLTFPTGQGIYFDFDKQNIYNEILDCTFFISGIILAFSKEKVEDEMITFIRLKSLVYTTYFIFVLLILSEIFIYGLPFLNVIMGFLYSFVILTNIFYYTKLFIYKKQFSYENED
;
A
#
# COMPACT_ATOMS: atom_id res chain seq x y z
N GLN A 1 -12.33 -30.43 3.44
CA GLN A 1 -13.71 -30.95 3.62
C GLN A 1 -14.31 -30.54 4.98
N LEU A 2 -14.32 -29.25 5.35
CA LEU A 2 -14.95 -28.84 6.63
C LEU A 2 -15.59 -27.44 6.65
N ILE A 3 -16.00 -26.92 5.47
CA ILE A 3 -16.82 -25.69 5.37
C ILE A 3 -18.07 -25.90 4.51
N LEU A 4 -18.25 -27.09 3.92
CA LEU A 4 -19.21 -27.33 2.84
C LEU A 4 -20.63 -27.88 3.18
N PRO A 5 -21.17 -27.93 4.42
CA PRO A 5 -22.57 -28.33 4.59
C PRO A 5 -23.57 -27.15 4.60
N TYR A 6 -23.15 -25.90 4.72
CA TYR A 6 -24.06 -24.75 4.90
C TYR A 6 -24.36 -23.92 3.64
N LEU A 7 -23.78 -24.29 2.49
CA LEU A 7 -23.73 -23.46 1.27
C LEU A 7 -24.62 -24.00 0.12
N LYS A 8 -25.67 -24.78 0.40
CA LYS A 8 -26.41 -25.45 -0.68
C LYS A 8 -27.62 -24.68 -1.22
N ASP A 9 -28.14 -23.68 -0.51
CA ASP A 9 -29.46 -23.09 -0.85
C ASP A 9 -29.53 -21.54 -0.75
N CYS A 10 -28.43 -20.80 -0.94
CA CYS A 10 -28.48 -19.33 -1.00
C CYS A 10 -28.21 -18.80 -2.42
N PRO A 11 -28.98 -17.80 -2.91
CA PRO A 11 -28.70 -17.18 -4.20
C PRO A 11 -27.35 -16.46 -4.16
N PHE A 12 -26.49 -16.68 -5.17
CA PHE A 12 -25.13 -16.12 -5.30
C PHE A 12 -25.05 -14.59 -5.04
N SER A 13 -26.13 -13.86 -5.31
CA SER A 13 -26.27 -12.42 -5.01
C SER A 13 -26.30 -12.08 -3.52
N SER A 14 -26.85 -12.93 -2.64
CA SER A 14 -26.88 -12.67 -1.19
C SER A 14 -25.57 -13.02 -0.49
N GLU A 15 -24.78 -13.95 -1.05
CA GLU A 15 -23.47 -14.33 -0.50
C GLU A 15 -22.44 -13.21 -0.67
N ILE A 16 -22.40 -12.53 -1.82
CA ILE A 16 -21.54 -11.35 -2.02
C ILE A 16 -21.91 -10.25 -1.02
N ASN A 17 -23.21 -10.04 -0.79
CA ASN A 17 -23.68 -9.01 0.13
C ASN A 17 -23.31 -9.30 1.60
N CYS A 18 -23.25 -10.59 1.97
CA CYS A 18 -22.81 -11.03 3.30
C CYS A 18 -21.28 -10.90 3.47
N ILE A 19 -20.49 -11.19 2.43
CA ILE A 19 -19.03 -11.07 2.45
C ILE A 19 -18.58 -9.59 2.52
N MET A 20 -19.25 -8.69 1.78
CA MET A 20 -18.89 -7.27 1.80
C MET A 20 -19.11 -6.60 3.17
N LYS A 21 -20.00 -7.14 4.01
CA LYS A 21 -20.38 -6.55 5.29
C LYS A 21 -19.28 -6.61 6.37
N HIS A 22 -18.20 -7.37 6.15
CA HIS A 22 -17.22 -7.70 7.19
C HIS A 22 -15.80 -7.15 6.98
N ILE A 23 -15.55 -6.30 5.96
CA ILE A 23 -14.23 -5.67 5.81
C ILE A 23 -14.10 -4.55 6.85
N TYR A 24 -13.16 -4.69 7.77
CA TYR A 24 -12.87 -3.64 8.76
C TYR A 24 -12.11 -2.48 8.10
N LEU A 25 -12.69 -1.28 8.16
CA LEU A 25 -12.05 -0.03 7.72
C LEU A 25 -11.62 0.81 8.93
N PHE A 26 -10.51 1.52 8.80
CA PHE A 26 -10.01 2.46 9.80
C PHE A 26 -11.01 3.61 10.03
N PRO A 27 -11.12 4.14 11.26
CA PRO A 27 -12.00 5.27 11.53
C PRO A 27 -11.57 6.51 10.74
N ASN A 28 -12.55 7.26 10.23
CA ASN A 28 -12.34 8.48 9.43
C ASN A 28 -11.41 9.51 10.10
N LYS A 29 -11.39 9.57 11.43
CA LYS A 29 -10.49 10.45 12.21
C LYS A 29 -9.00 10.25 11.87
N LEU A 30 -8.60 9.06 11.43
CA LEU A 30 -7.22 8.75 11.06
C LEU A 30 -6.87 9.17 9.61
N LYS A 31 -7.86 9.46 8.77
CA LYS A 31 -7.66 9.77 7.35
C LYS A 31 -6.78 11.00 7.14
N ILE A 32 -7.08 12.11 7.81
CA ILE A 32 -6.34 13.38 7.66
C ILE A 32 -4.91 13.25 8.23
N PRO A 33 -4.71 12.74 9.47
CA PRO A 33 -3.36 12.48 9.97
C PRO A 33 -2.55 11.55 9.06
N ALA A 34 -3.16 10.46 8.57
CA ALA A 34 -2.49 9.53 7.66
C ALA A 34 -2.10 10.20 6.34
N LEU A 35 -2.96 11.05 5.77
CA LEU A 35 -2.62 11.82 4.56
C LEU A 35 -1.43 12.74 4.78
N VAL A 36 -1.41 13.48 5.90
CA VAL A 36 -0.30 14.39 6.23
C VAL A 36 1.01 13.61 6.38
N VAL A 37 0.99 12.53 7.17
CA VAL A 37 2.17 11.68 7.38
C VAL A 37 2.64 11.04 6.06
N PHE A 38 1.71 10.56 5.24
CA PHE A 38 2.00 9.97 3.93
C PHE A 38 2.69 10.96 2.99
N LEU A 39 2.19 12.21 2.92
CA LEU A 39 2.80 13.25 2.08
C LEU A 39 4.19 13.66 2.59
N ILE A 40 4.37 13.78 3.91
CA ILE A 40 5.68 14.08 4.50
C ILE A 40 6.67 12.95 4.17
N ALA A 41 6.28 11.68 4.37
CA ALA A 41 7.11 10.53 4.05
C ALA A 41 7.46 10.48 2.55
N LEU A 42 6.49 10.74 1.67
CA LEU A 42 6.73 10.81 0.22
C LEU A 42 7.78 11.88 -0.14
N VAL A 43 7.67 13.08 0.43
CA VAL A 43 8.64 14.17 0.18
C VAL A 43 10.02 13.78 0.69
N LEU A 44 10.12 13.21 1.89
CA LEU A 44 11.39 12.76 2.46
C LEU A 44 12.05 11.66 1.62
N ILE A 45 11.29 10.71 1.07
CA ILE A 45 11.81 9.69 0.15
C ILE A 45 12.40 10.35 -1.10
N ILE A 46 11.68 11.30 -1.70
CA ILE A 46 12.17 12.02 -2.88
C ILE A 46 13.45 12.79 -2.56
N LEU A 47 13.53 13.45 -1.40
CA LEU A 47 14.72 14.17 -0.96
C LEU A 47 15.92 13.23 -0.71
N HIS A 48 15.68 12.05 -0.17
CA HIS A 48 16.73 11.04 0.03
C HIS A 48 17.37 10.63 -1.30
N TYR A 49 16.57 10.44 -2.36
CA TYR A 49 17.08 10.19 -3.71
C TYR A 49 17.80 11.39 -4.36
N SER A 50 17.71 12.59 -3.78
CA SER A 50 18.41 13.80 -4.24
C SER A 50 19.75 14.05 -3.52
N ASP A 51 20.34 13.00 -2.94
CA ASP A 51 21.61 13.01 -2.21
C ASP A 51 21.61 13.79 -0.89
N ILE A 52 20.43 14.11 -0.33
CA ILE A 52 20.31 14.60 1.05
C ILE A 52 20.27 13.40 1.98
N THR A 53 21.46 12.91 2.35
CA THR A 53 21.61 11.74 3.21
C THR A 53 21.49 12.14 4.68
N THR A 54 20.53 11.54 5.38
CA THR A 54 20.48 11.56 6.84
C THR A 54 20.75 10.16 7.36
N GLU A 55 21.53 10.08 8.43
CA GLU A 55 21.95 8.80 9.00
C GLU A 55 21.44 8.69 10.43
N ILE A 56 20.68 7.63 10.70
CA ILE A 56 20.22 7.27 12.03
C ILE A 56 20.80 5.90 12.34
N ASN A 57 21.98 5.91 12.97
CA ASN A 57 22.67 4.68 13.33
C ASN A 57 22.09 4.10 14.64
N ALA A 58 21.58 2.89 14.57
CA ALA A 58 21.05 2.16 15.73
C ALA A 58 21.52 0.70 15.70
N THR A 59 21.66 0.10 16.88
CA THR A 59 21.90 -1.35 16.97
C THR A 59 20.57 -2.07 16.75
N VAL A 60 20.47 -2.84 15.68
CA VAL A 60 19.26 -3.59 15.32
C VAL A 60 19.57 -5.07 15.18
N PHE A 61 18.53 -5.88 15.34
CA PHE A 61 18.63 -7.32 15.13
C PHE A 61 18.48 -7.62 13.64
N VAL A 62 19.52 -8.21 13.05
CA VAL A 62 19.60 -8.53 11.62
C VAL A 62 19.26 -10.00 11.43
N PHE A 63 18.15 -10.27 10.74
CA PHE A 63 17.73 -11.64 10.42
C PHE A 63 18.61 -12.27 9.34
N ALA A 64 18.83 -11.55 8.25
CA ALA A 64 19.66 -11.98 7.13
C ALA A 64 20.23 -10.74 6.44
N SER A 65 21.46 -10.89 5.97
CA SER A 65 22.28 -9.78 5.51
C SER A 65 23.23 -10.29 4.43
N ASP A 66 23.37 -9.52 3.34
CA ASP A 66 24.28 -9.88 2.26
C ASP A 66 25.63 -9.17 2.42
N THR A 67 26.68 -9.83 1.98
CA THR A 67 28.05 -9.33 1.89
C THR A 67 28.18 -8.00 1.15
N LEU A 68 27.27 -7.70 0.21
CA LEU A 68 27.31 -6.51 -0.65
C LEU A 68 26.86 -5.21 0.04
N THR A 69 26.02 -5.31 1.07
CA THR A 69 25.45 -4.14 1.76
C THR A 69 25.98 -3.95 3.17
N PHE A 70 26.87 -4.83 3.64
CA PHE A 70 27.36 -4.83 5.01
C PHE A 70 28.81 -4.32 5.14
N PRO A 71 29.10 -3.49 6.18
CA PRO A 71 30.44 -2.92 6.38
C PRO A 71 31.55 -3.97 6.57
N THR A 72 31.20 -5.16 7.06
CA THR A 72 32.12 -6.24 7.43
C THR A 72 32.45 -7.21 6.30
N GLY A 73 31.80 -7.11 5.13
CA GLY A 73 32.06 -7.98 3.97
C GLY A 73 31.76 -9.47 4.18
N GLN A 74 31.10 -9.82 5.29
CA GLN A 74 30.61 -11.17 5.61
C GLN A 74 29.10 -11.07 5.81
N GLY A 75 28.34 -12.03 5.25
CA GLY A 75 26.90 -12.10 5.47
C GLY A 75 26.61 -12.42 6.94
N ILE A 76 25.77 -11.62 7.57
CA ILE A 76 25.38 -11.78 8.96
C ILE A 76 23.99 -12.44 9.01
N TYR A 77 23.82 -13.44 9.86
CA TYR A 77 22.53 -14.09 10.07
C TYR A 77 22.25 -14.18 11.57
N PHE A 78 21.09 -13.68 11.99
CA PHE A 78 20.63 -13.71 13.38
C PHE A 78 21.60 -13.07 14.38
N ASP A 79 22.11 -11.88 14.09
CA ASP A 79 23.03 -11.14 14.98
C ASP A 79 22.59 -9.69 15.19
N PHE A 80 23.14 -9.04 16.21
CA PHE A 80 22.97 -7.61 16.47
C PHE A 80 24.09 -6.83 15.81
N ASP A 81 23.73 -5.90 14.93
CA ASP A 81 24.69 -5.05 14.24
C ASP A 81 24.25 -3.59 14.23
N LYS A 82 25.20 -2.67 14.09
CA LYS A 82 24.91 -1.24 13.94
C LYS A 82 24.61 -0.94 12.48
N GLN A 83 23.37 -0.52 12.23
CA GLN A 83 22.91 -0.18 10.89
C GLN A 83 22.26 1.20 10.86
N ASN A 84 22.36 1.85 9.71
CA ASN A 84 21.59 3.06 9.45
C ASN A 84 20.15 2.65 9.16
N ILE A 85 19.24 2.96 10.08
CA ILE A 85 17.83 2.55 9.99
C ILE A 85 16.91 3.65 9.43
N TYR A 86 17.49 4.72 8.88
CA TYR A 86 16.72 5.87 8.42
C TYR A 86 15.73 5.48 7.31
N ASN A 87 16.19 4.71 6.33
CA ASN A 87 15.38 4.31 5.18
C ASN A 87 14.26 3.34 5.59
N GLU A 88 14.55 2.43 6.52
CA GLU A 88 13.57 1.48 7.06
C GLU A 88 12.45 2.19 7.80
N ILE A 89 12.78 3.18 8.63
CA ILE A 89 11.78 4.01 9.31
C ILE A 89 10.93 4.76 8.29
N LEU A 90 11.57 5.35 7.29
CA LEU A 90 10.91 6.15 6.28
C LEU A 90 9.93 5.31 5.45
N ASP A 91 10.36 4.13 5.02
CA ASP A 91 9.56 3.17 4.26
C ASP A 91 8.40 2.64 5.08
N CYS A 92 8.65 2.22 6.32
CA CYS A 92 7.59 1.77 7.23
C CYS A 92 6.55 2.87 7.44
N THR A 93 6.99 4.11 7.64
CA THR A 93 6.10 5.27 7.81
C THR A 93 5.25 5.49 6.56
N PHE A 94 5.85 5.41 5.38
CA PHE A 94 5.16 5.53 4.09
C PHE A 94 4.11 4.43 3.90
N PHE A 95 4.48 3.16 4.07
CA PHE A 95 3.57 2.03 3.85
C PHE A 95 2.42 2.03 4.85
N ILE A 96 2.69 2.23 6.14
CA ILE A 96 1.66 2.25 7.19
C ILE A 96 0.67 3.39 6.95
N SER A 97 1.17 4.60 6.72
CA SER A 97 0.30 5.77 6.49
C SER A 97 -0.51 5.64 5.21
N GLY A 98 0.09 5.15 4.11
CA GLY A 98 -0.60 4.93 2.85
C GLY A 98 -1.68 3.85 2.91
N ILE A 99 -1.47 2.78 3.67
CA ILE A 99 -2.49 1.74 3.92
C ILE A 99 -3.63 2.30 4.77
N ILE A 100 -3.31 2.99 5.88
CA ILE A 100 -4.33 3.63 6.72
C ILE A 100 -5.17 4.60 5.87
N LEU A 101 -4.54 5.40 5.01
CA LEU A 101 -5.21 6.31 4.10
C LEU A 101 -6.13 5.58 3.12
N ALA A 102 -5.66 4.49 2.50
CA ALA A 102 -6.41 3.71 1.51
C ALA A 102 -7.65 3.03 2.12
N PHE A 103 -7.57 2.61 3.38
CA PHE A 103 -8.62 1.85 4.06
C PHE A 103 -9.32 2.62 5.18
N SER A 104 -9.25 3.95 5.19
CA SER A 104 -10.03 4.80 6.11
C SER A 104 -11.46 5.03 5.61
N LYS A 105 -12.44 4.96 6.51
CA LYS A 105 -13.86 5.27 6.24
C LYS A 105 -14.06 6.71 5.80
N GLU A 106 -15.00 6.92 4.89
CA GLU A 106 -15.55 8.23 4.58
C GLU A 106 -16.50 8.71 5.69
N LYS A 107 -16.96 9.98 5.60
CA LYS A 107 -17.91 10.54 6.59
C LYS A 107 -19.25 9.80 6.56
N VAL A 108 -19.69 9.47 5.36
CA VAL A 108 -20.84 8.61 5.07
C VAL A 108 -20.28 7.51 4.18
N GLU A 109 -20.26 6.29 4.71
CA GLU A 109 -19.83 5.11 3.95
C GLU A 109 -21.08 4.42 3.42
N ASP A 110 -21.15 4.24 2.10
CA ASP A 110 -22.17 3.44 1.42
C ASP A 110 -21.53 2.19 0.79
N GLU A 111 -22.37 1.26 0.32
CA GLU A 111 -21.92 0.02 -0.34
C GLU A 111 -21.14 0.32 -1.62
N MET A 112 -21.50 1.39 -2.34
CA MET A 112 -20.87 1.78 -3.61
C MET A 112 -19.45 2.33 -3.40
N ILE A 113 -19.20 3.12 -2.35
CA ILE A 113 -17.89 3.64 -1.96
C ILE A 113 -16.96 2.47 -1.58
N THR A 114 -17.50 1.49 -0.84
CA THR A 114 -16.76 0.25 -0.52
C THR A 114 -16.40 -0.50 -1.80
N PHE A 115 -17.34 -0.61 -2.74
CA PHE A 115 -17.11 -1.24 -4.04
C PHE A 115 -16.09 -0.47 -4.89
N ILE A 116 -16.16 0.86 -4.94
CA ILE A 116 -15.19 1.72 -5.63
C ILE A 116 -13.79 1.49 -5.06
N ARG A 117 -13.65 1.41 -3.74
CA ARG A 117 -12.37 1.15 -3.06
C ARG A 117 -11.78 -0.19 -3.48
N LEU A 118 -12.58 -1.27 -3.42
CA LEU A 118 -12.15 -2.60 -3.82
C LEU A 118 -11.77 -2.64 -5.31
N LYS A 119 -12.60 -2.03 -6.16
CA LYS A 119 -12.37 -1.98 -7.60
C LYS A 119 -11.09 -1.21 -7.94
N SER A 120 -10.80 -0.11 -7.24
CA SER A 120 -9.54 0.63 -7.39
C SER A 120 -8.33 -0.21 -6.98
N LEU A 121 -8.42 -0.96 -5.88
CA LEU A 121 -7.36 -1.89 -5.47
C LEU A 121 -7.09 -2.95 -6.54
N VAL A 122 -8.14 -3.55 -7.10
CA VAL A 122 -8.03 -4.54 -8.18
C VAL A 122 -7.39 -3.94 -9.44
N TYR A 123 -7.80 -2.74 -9.85
CA TYR A 123 -7.20 -2.06 -11.01
C TYR A 123 -5.72 -1.74 -10.79
N THR A 124 -5.34 -1.28 -9.60
CA THR A 124 -3.94 -1.04 -9.26
C THR A 124 -3.13 -2.32 -9.33
N THR A 125 -3.66 -3.44 -8.79
CA THR A 125 -3.01 -4.74 -8.88
C THR A 125 -2.76 -5.14 -10.33
N TYR A 126 -3.77 -5.09 -11.20
CA TYR A 126 -3.57 -5.43 -12.61
C TYR A 126 -2.52 -4.54 -13.27
N PHE A 127 -2.56 -3.23 -13.03
CA PHE A 127 -1.61 -2.30 -13.61
C PHE A 127 -0.17 -2.56 -13.14
N ILE A 128 0.04 -2.72 -11.83
CA ILE A 128 1.37 -2.98 -11.25
C ILE A 128 1.91 -4.33 -11.70
N PHE A 129 1.10 -5.38 -11.73
CA PHE A 129 1.58 -6.69 -12.16
C PHE A 129 1.90 -6.76 -13.65
N VAL A 130 1.16 -6.06 -14.50
CA VAL A 130 1.52 -5.94 -15.92
C VAL A 130 2.89 -5.28 -16.06
N LEU A 131 3.14 -4.18 -15.34
CA LEU A 131 4.44 -3.52 -15.38
C LEU A 131 5.57 -4.36 -14.76
N LEU A 132 5.29 -5.07 -13.66
CA LEU A 132 6.25 -5.95 -13.01
C LEU A 132 6.70 -7.08 -13.94
N ILE A 133 5.77 -7.73 -14.64
CA ILE A 133 6.08 -8.78 -15.62
C ILE A 133 6.93 -8.22 -16.77
N LEU A 134 6.62 -7.02 -17.25
CA LEU A 134 7.45 -6.36 -18.26
C LEU A 134 8.86 -6.09 -17.71
N SER A 135 8.98 -5.57 -16.49
CA SER A 135 10.27 -5.32 -15.87
C SER A 135 11.11 -6.58 -15.69
N GLU A 136 10.50 -7.72 -15.32
CA GLU A 136 11.20 -9.02 -15.22
C GLU A 136 11.81 -9.44 -16.56
N ILE A 137 11.14 -9.15 -17.68
CA ILE A 137 11.63 -9.50 -19.03
C ILE A 137 12.72 -8.54 -19.51
N PHE A 138 12.70 -7.26 -19.10
CA PHE A 138 13.57 -6.22 -19.67
C PHE A 138 14.72 -5.77 -18.76
N ILE A 139 14.66 -6.02 -17.46
CA ILE A 139 15.61 -5.47 -16.47
C ILE A 139 16.26 -6.61 -15.70
N TYR A 140 17.59 -6.68 -15.76
CA TYR A 140 18.37 -7.75 -15.14
C TYR A 140 19.37 -7.22 -14.12
N GLY A 141 19.69 -8.05 -13.12
CA GLY A 141 20.70 -7.76 -12.10
C GLY A 141 20.19 -6.84 -10.98
N LEU A 142 21.12 -6.23 -10.23
CA LEU A 142 20.80 -5.37 -9.07
C LEU A 142 19.83 -4.21 -9.36
N PRO A 143 19.84 -3.55 -10.54
CA PRO A 143 18.86 -2.50 -10.84
C PRO A 143 17.40 -2.96 -10.75
N PHE A 144 17.14 -4.26 -10.96
CA PHE A 144 15.80 -4.82 -10.83
C PHE A 144 15.23 -4.69 -9.41
N LEU A 145 16.08 -4.77 -8.36
CA LEU A 145 15.65 -4.60 -6.96
C LEU A 145 15.07 -3.20 -6.71
N ASN A 146 15.71 -2.16 -7.26
CA ASN A 146 15.23 -0.78 -7.17
C ASN A 146 13.88 -0.61 -7.89
N VAL A 147 13.70 -1.31 -9.01
CA VAL A 147 12.45 -1.30 -9.77
C VAL A 147 11.31 -1.97 -8.99
N ILE A 148 11.57 -3.12 -8.36
CA ILE A 148 10.59 -3.78 -7.47
C ILE A 148 10.18 -2.82 -6.35
N MET A 149 11.15 -2.17 -5.69
CA MET A 149 10.86 -1.22 -4.63
C MET A 149 10.01 -0.05 -5.13
N GLY A 150 10.33 0.48 -6.32
CA GLY A 150 9.51 1.47 -7.03
C GLY A 150 8.06 1.03 -7.25
N PHE A 151 7.84 -0.25 -7.59
CA PHE A 151 6.49 -0.81 -7.74
C PHE A 151 5.72 -0.92 -6.44
N LEU A 152 6.39 -1.22 -5.32
CA LEU A 152 5.74 -1.25 -3.99
C LEU A 152 5.23 0.15 -3.60
N TYR A 153 6.06 1.19 -3.77
CA TYR A 153 5.59 2.57 -3.54
C TYR A 153 4.45 2.95 -4.50
N SER A 154 4.62 2.64 -5.79
CA SER A 154 3.63 2.93 -6.83
C SER A 154 2.30 2.25 -6.55
N PHE A 155 2.31 1.02 -6.03
CA PHE A 155 1.10 0.29 -5.66
C PHE A 155 0.28 1.06 -4.60
N VAL A 156 0.93 1.54 -3.54
CA VAL A 156 0.25 2.32 -2.49
C VAL A 156 -0.25 3.66 -3.02
N ILE A 157 0.56 4.36 -3.81
CA ILE A 157 0.20 5.65 -4.41
C ILE A 157 -0.99 5.48 -5.34
N LEU A 158 -0.91 4.56 -6.30
CA LEU A 158 -1.94 4.36 -7.31
C LEU A 158 -3.25 3.85 -6.71
N THR A 159 -3.20 2.98 -5.70
CA THR A 159 -4.40 2.55 -4.97
C THR A 159 -5.16 3.76 -4.40
N ASN A 160 -4.44 4.67 -3.74
CA ASN A 160 -5.02 5.90 -3.19
C ASN A 160 -5.51 6.84 -4.31
N ILE A 161 -4.71 7.07 -5.36
CA ILE A 161 -5.09 7.94 -6.48
C ILE A 161 -6.36 7.43 -7.17
N PHE A 162 -6.38 6.16 -7.60
CA PHE A 162 -7.55 5.59 -8.27
C PHE A 162 -8.79 5.63 -7.39
N TYR A 163 -8.67 5.31 -6.10
CA TYR A 163 -9.77 5.42 -5.15
C TYR A 163 -10.32 6.85 -5.08
N TYR A 164 -9.48 7.85 -4.79
CA TYR A 164 -9.94 9.22 -4.60
C TYR A 164 -10.45 9.88 -5.89
N THR A 165 -9.84 9.58 -7.05
CA THR A 165 -10.34 10.06 -8.34
C THR A 165 -11.72 9.49 -8.65
N LYS A 166 -11.94 8.18 -8.46
CA LYS A 166 -13.25 7.55 -8.71
C LYS A 166 -14.30 8.00 -7.70
N LEU A 167 -13.92 8.17 -6.43
CA LEU A 167 -14.79 8.70 -5.39
C LEU A 167 -15.26 10.12 -5.71
N PHE A 168 -14.36 10.99 -6.21
CA PHE A 168 -14.71 12.35 -6.61
C PHE A 168 -15.73 12.37 -7.75
N ILE A 169 -15.53 11.52 -8.77
CA ILE A 169 -16.47 11.39 -9.90
C ILE A 169 -17.84 10.92 -9.41
N TYR A 170 -17.89 9.89 -8.56
CA TYR A 170 -19.14 9.36 -8.00
C TYR A 170 -19.91 10.41 -7.19
N LYS A 171 -19.25 11.12 -6.28
CA LYS A 171 -19.89 12.17 -5.46
C LYS A 171 -20.47 13.30 -6.33
N LYS A 172 -19.79 13.65 -7.42
CA LYS A 172 -20.27 14.66 -8.37
C LYS A 172 -21.53 14.21 -9.10
N GLN A 173 -21.61 12.96 -9.55
CA GLN A 173 -22.79 12.40 -10.22
C GLN A 173 -24.00 12.36 -9.28
N PHE A 174 -23.80 11.92 -8.03
CA PHE A 174 -24.86 11.85 -7.03
C PHE A 174 -25.40 13.24 -6.64
N SER A 175 -24.58 14.30 -6.70
CA SER A 175 -25.05 15.66 -6.43
C SER A 175 -26.07 16.15 -7.46
N TYR A 176 -25.88 15.84 -8.75
CA TYR A 176 -26.79 16.28 -9.81
C TYR A 176 -28.16 15.60 -9.72
N GLU A 177 -28.19 14.29 -9.41
CA GLU A 177 -29.44 13.54 -9.33
C GLU A 177 -30.33 13.93 -8.13
N ASN A 178 -29.78 14.67 -7.15
CA ASN A 178 -30.57 15.23 -6.04
C ASN A 178 -31.02 16.68 -6.29
N GLU A 179 -30.56 17.31 -7.37
CA GLU A 179 -30.94 18.68 -7.76
C GLU A 179 -32.06 18.71 -8.82
N ASP A 180 -32.26 17.60 -9.54
CA ASP A 180 -33.35 17.37 -10.52
C ASP A 180 -34.60 16.75 -9.86
#